data_AF-A0A7Y3CJD1-F1
#
_entry.id   AF-A0A7Y3CJD1-F1
#
_cell.length_a   1.000
_cell.length_b   1.000
_cell.length_c   1.000
_cell.angle_alpha   90.00
_cell.angle_beta   90.00
_cell.angle_gamma   90.00
#
_symmetry.space_group_name_H-M   'P 1'
#
loop_
_entity.id
_entity.type
_entity.pdbx_description
1 polymer ?
#
loop_
_entity_poly.entity_id
_entity_poly.type
_entity_poly.pdbx_seq_one_letter_code
_entity_poly.pdbx_strand_id
1 'polypeptide(L)'
;MKKNRFKIFTTILIFTGLLAVVYGCSIKYRYGLYSGLLMGEATTTSKGLSLAEQLGYSKDSILLIVHADDIGMHVDQTDGTFDAMKKGMVKTGSVMVPCPDFNRVAMIWKDNANLDLGIHLTLNSDWGKKYGWGAVLPKNQVPSLYNAEGNLWGTPNDLRAHMDVDEAALEFEAQ
;
A
#
# COMPACT_ATOMS: atom_id res chain seq x y z
N MET A 1 57.53 20.91 -0.15
CA MET A 1 56.13 20.98 0.32
C MET A 1 55.04 20.96 -0.77
N LYS A 2 55.31 21.26 -2.06
CA LYS A 2 54.27 21.26 -3.12
C LYS A 2 53.83 19.87 -3.64
N LYS A 3 54.71 18.86 -3.67
CA LYS A 3 54.41 17.51 -4.19
C LYS A 3 53.34 16.72 -3.41
N ASN A 4 53.26 16.89 -2.08
CA ASN A 4 52.27 16.18 -1.25
C ASN A 4 50.86 16.77 -1.37
N ARG A 5 50.73 18.08 -1.67
CA ARG A 5 49.42 18.71 -1.88
C ARG A 5 48.77 18.22 -3.17
N PHE A 6 49.55 17.96 -4.22
CA PHE A 6 49.03 17.43 -5.48
C PHE A 6 48.47 16.02 -5.32
N LYS A 7 49.21 15.12 -4.64
CA LYS A 7 48.73 13.76 -4.36
C LYS A 7 47.44 13.73 -3.52
N ILE A 8 47.32 14.60 -2.52
CA ILE A 8 46.11 14.70 -1.69
C ILE A 8 44.92 15.20 -2.52
N PHE A 9 45.13 16.21 -3.38
CA PHE A 9 44.07 16.71 -4.28
C PHE A 9 43.63 15.65 -5.31
N THR A 10 44.56 14.88 -5.88
CA THR A 10 44.21 13.81 -6.82
C THR A 10 43.46 12.66 -6.14
N THR A 11 43.84 12.27 -4.92
CA THR A 11 43.13 11.23 -4.16
C THR A 11 41.71 11.68 -3.78
N ILE A 12 41.52 12.94 -3.39
CA ILE A 12 40.20 13.49 -3.07
C ILE A 12 39.30 13.52 -4.32
N LEU A 13 39.82 13.95 -5.48
CA LEU A 13 39.06 13.97 -6.74
C LEU A 13 38.65 12.56 -7.23
N ILE A 14 39.51 11.56 -7.01
CA ILE A 14 39.19 10.18 -7.34
C ILE A 14 38.12 9.62 -6.39
N PHE A 15 38.20 9.94 -5.09
CA PHE A 15 37.19 9.51 -4.11
C PHE A 15 35.83 10.18 -4.30
N THR A 16 35.79 11.48 -4.63
CA THR A 16 34.53 12.18 -4.93
C THR A 16 33.94 11.75 -6.27
N GLY A 17 34.78 11.45 -7.26
CA GLY A 17 34.35 10.87 -8.54
C GLY A 17 33.78 9.45 -8.39
N LEU A 18 34.38 8.60 -7.57
CA LEU A 18 33.89 7.24 -7.32
C LEU A 18 32.57 7.23 -6.55
N LEU A 19 32.40 8.12 -5.56
CA LEU A 19 31.13 8.35 -4.86
C LEU A 19 30.02 8.81 -5.83
N ALA A 20 30.32 9.72 -6.75
CA ALA A 20 29.36 10.18 -7.75
C ALA A 20 28.95 9.09 -8.75
N VAL A 21 29.83 8.13 -9.07
CA VAL A 21 29.50 6.98 -9.93
C VAL A 21 28.70 5.91 -9.18
N VAL A 22 28.95 5.69 -7.88
CA VAL A 22 28.13 4.79 -7.05
C VAL A 22 26.72 5.36 -6.83
N TYR A 23 26.59 6.68 -6.64
CA TYR A 23 25.29 7.35 -6.59
C TYR A 23 24.63 7.50 -7.97
N GLY A 24 25.42 7.68 -9.04
CA GLY A 24 24.92 7.80 -10.42
C GLY A 24 24.55 6.47 -11.10
N CYS A 25 25.10 5.36 -10.60
CA CYS A 25 24.80 4.00 -11.06
C CYS A 25 23.89 3.24 -10.06
N SER A 26 23.17 3.97 -9.21
CA SER A 26 21.97 3.45 -8.58
C SER A 26 20.91 3.31 -9.65
N ILE A 27 20.83 2.10 -10.18
CA ILE A 27 19.75 1.45 -10.92
C ILE A 27 18.50 2.35 -11.02
N LYS A 28 18.15 2.75 -12.24
CA LYS A 28 16.87 3.40 -12.59
C LYS A 28 15.71 2.43 -12.32
N TYR A 29 15.44 2.10 -11.07
CA TYR A 29 14.13 1.64 -10.70
C TYR A 29 13.22 2.86 -10.61
N ARG A 30 12.18 2.87 -11.43
CA ARG A 30 11.02 3.79 -11.40
C ARG A 30 10.18 3.62 -10.12
N TYR A 31 10.79 3.47 -8.95
CA TYR A 31 10.06 3.43 -7.67
C TYR A 31 9.74 4.84 -7.13
N GLY A 32 10.37 5.89 -7.67
CA GLY A 32 10.19 7.28 -7.21
C GLY A 32 8.88 7.97 -7.60
N LEU A 33 7.98 7.31 -8.35
CA LEU A 33 6.64 7.85 -8.65
C LEU A 33 5.54 7.33 -7.70
N TYR A 34 5.84 6.31 -6.89
CA TYR A 34 4.89 5.72 -5.95
C TYR A 34 5.37 5.73 -4.49
N SER A 35 6.60 6.17 -4.22
CA SER A 35 7.08 6.40 -2.85
C SER A 35 6.68 7.78 -2.33
N GLY A 36 5.36 8.04 -2.23
CA GLY A 36 4.78 9.25 -1.63
C GLY A 36 4.99 9.37 -0.11
N LEU A 37 5.99 8.70 0.45
CA LEU A 37 6.28 8.67 1.89
C LEU A 37 7.65 9.30 2.19
N LEU A 38 7.90 10.46 1.60
CA LEU A 38 8.92 11.40 2.05
C LEU A 38 8.21 12.74 2.23
N MET A 39 7.85 13.02 3.49
CA MET A 39 7.29 14.29 4.00
C MET A 39 6.60 15.13 2.93
N GLY A 40 5.32 14.86 2.70
CA GLY A 40 4.54 15.58 1.69
C GLY A 40 4.64 17.09 1.90
N GLU A 41 5.39 17.77 1.04
CA GLU A 41 5.02 19.13 0.68
C GLU A 41 3.61 19.03 0.14
N ALA A 42 2.64 19.56 0.89
CA ALA A 42 1.27 19.64 0.43
C ALA A 42 1.29 20.31 -0.94
N THR A 43 0.94 19.55 -1.97
CA THR A 43 0.95 20.03 -3.35
C THR A 43 -0.02 21.20 -3.44
N THR A 44 0.53 22.41 -3.48
CA THR A 44 -0.26 23.60 -3.70
C THR A 44 -0.76 23.54 -5.13
N THR A 45 -2.07 23.65 -5.33
CA THR A 45 -2.63 23.83 -6.67
C THR A 45 -2.15 25.15 -7.25
N SER A 46 -2.43 25.43 -8.54
CA SER A 46 -2.08 26.70 -9.18
C SER A 46 -2.58 27.96 -8.45
N LYS A 47 -3.45 27.81 -7.44
CA LYS A 47 -3.97 28.86 -6.54
C LYS A 47 -3.30 28.93 -5.16
N GLY A 48 -2.32 28.09 -4.83
CA GLY A 48 -1.59 28.15 -3.55
C GLY A 48 -2.33 27.55 -2.34
N LEU A 49 -3.54 27.01 -2.52
CA LEU A 49 -4.36 26.46 -1.42
C LEU A 49 -3.96 25.02 -1.08
N SER A 50 -3.96 24.69 0.21
CA SER A 50 -3.85 23.31 0.69
C SER A 50 -5.06 22.46 0.32
N LEU A 51 -4.95 21.13 0.38
CA LEU A 51 -6.09 20.22 0.17
C LEU A 51 -7.22 20.49 1.18
N ALA A 52 -6.88 20.74 2.45
CA ALA A 52 -7.86 21.07 3.48
C ALA A 52 -8.66 22.33 3.13
N GLU A 53 -7.99 23.39 2.67
CA GLU A 53 -8.65 24.63 2.21
C GLU A 53 -9.51 24.40 0.96
N GLN A 54 -9.07 23.55 0.03
CA GLN A 54 -9.87 23.18 -1.14
C GLN A 54 -11.13 22.40 -0.78
N LEU A 55 -11.10 21.61 0.30
CA LEU A 55 -12.25 20.92 0.88
C LEU A 55 -13.15 21.84 1.72
N GLY A 56 -12.82 23.13 1.85
CA GLY A 56 -13.62 24.13 2.56
C GLY A 56 -13.29 24.31 4.05
N TYR A 57 -12.21 23.70 4.52
CA TYR A 57 -11.73 23.88 5.90
C TYR A 57 -10.85 25.13 6.02
N SER A 58 -10.72 25.66 7.24
CA SER A 58 -9.80 26.78 7.50
C SER A 58 -8.35 26.32 7.39
N LYS A 59 -7.46 27.26 7.11
CA LYS A 59 -6.01 27.02 7.04
C LYS A 59 -5.41 26.36 8.30
N ASP A 60 -5.99 26.65 9.47
CA ASP A 60 -5.51 26.14 10.77
C ASP A 60 -6.25 24.86 11.21
N SER A 61 -7.12 24.30 10.35
CA SER A 61 -7.85 23.06 10.66
C SER A 61 -6.90 21.86 10.66
N ILE A 62 -7.02 21.02 11.69
CA ILE A 62 -6.39 19.69 11.72
C ILE A 62 -7.46 18.68 11.33
N LEU A 63 -7.25 17.99 10.21
CA LEU A 63 -8.13 16.94 9.71
C LEU A 63 -7.50 15.57 10.02
N LEU A 64 -8.30 14.67 10.57
CA LEU A 64 -7.86 13.32 10.92
C LEU A 64 -8.81 12.29 10.31
N ILE A 65 -8.25 11.33 9.58
CA ILE A 65 -8.95 10.14 9.13
C ILE A 65 -8.47 9.00 10.03
N VAL A 66 -9.37 8.48 10.86
CA VAL A 66 -9.13 7.25 11.62
C VAL A 66 -9.75 6.10 10.83
N HIS A 67 -8.88 5.26 10.29
CA HIS A 67 -9.18 4.21 9.33
C HIS A 67 -8.91 2.83 9.93
N ALA A 68 -9.83 1.88 9.72
CA ALA A 68 -9.63 0.47 10.08
C ALA A 68 -9.38 -0.38 8.82
N ASP A 69 -8.21 -1.01 8.78
CA ASP A 69 -7.82 -1.96 7.73
C ASP A 69 -8.28 -3.39 8.06
N ASP A 70 -8.21 -4.26 7.04
CA ASP A 70 -8.39 -5.72 7.08
C ASP A 70 -9.81 -6.24 7.35
N ILE A 71 -10.83 -5.39 7.17
CA ILE A 71 -12.23 -5.79 7.40
C ILE A 71 -12.58 -6.96 6.49
N GLY A 72 -13.17 -8.02 7.05
CA GLY A 72 -13.49 -9.24 6.32
C GLY A 72 -12.40 -10.32 6.38
N MET A 73 -11.21 -10.03 6.92
CA MET A 73 -10.16 -11.03 7.14
C MET A 73 -10.60 -12.11 8.12
N HIS A 74 -11.20 -11.72 9.26
CA HIS A 74 -11.68 -12.63 10.29
C HIS A 74 -12.91 -12.04 10.99
N VAL A 75 -13.78 -12.92 11.50
CA VAL A 75 -15.03 -12.54 12.18
C VAL A 75 -14.77 -11.61 13.37
N ASP A 76 -13.84 -11.97 14.25
CA ASP A 76 -13.48 -11.16 15.43
C ASP A 76 -12.93 -9.76 15.07
N GLN A 77 -12.08 -9.67 14.04
CA GLN A 77 -11.54 -8.39 13.57
C GLN A 77 -12.65 -7.52 12.97
N THR A 78 -13.56 -8.14 12.23
CA THR A 78 -14.69 -7.46 11.59
C THR A 78 -15.66 -6.92 12.65
N ASP A 79 -15.99 -7.74 13.66
CA ASP A 79 -16.87 -7.35 14.76
C ASP A 79 -16.25 -6.24 15.62
N GLY A 80 -14.96 -6.36 15.93
CA GLY A 80 -14.21 -5.33 16.65
C GLY A 80 -14.20 -3.99 15.90
N THR A 81 -14.03 -4.03 14.58
CA THR A 81 -14.07 -2.84 13.73
C THR A 81 -15.45 -2.19 13.74
N PHE A 82 -16.52 -2.95 13.55
CA PHE A 82 -17.88 -2.39 13.57
C PHE A 82 -18.28 -1.88 14.95
N ASP A 83 -17.83 -2.49 16.05
CA ASP A 83 -18.02 -1.96 17.39
C ASP A 83 -17.27 -0.63 17.60
N ALA A 84 -16.02 -0.53 17.13
CA ALA A 84 -15.24 0.71 17.16
C ALA A 84 -15.90 1.83 16.33
N MET A 85 -16.44 1.49 15.16
CA MET A 85 -17.19 2.43 14.31
C MET A 85 -18.48 2.89 14.99
N LYS A 86 -19.24 1.97 15.59
CA LYS A 86 -20.46 2.29 16.34
C LYS A 86 -20.20 3.22 17.52
N LYS A 87 -19.07 3.04 18.21
CA LYS A 87 -18.60 3.92 19.30
C LYS A 87 -18.02 5.25 18.80
N GLY A 88 -17.86 5.41 17.49
CA GLY A 88 -17.33 6.62 16.87
C GLY A 88 -15.81 6.80 17.00
N MET A 89 -15.09 5.75 17.40
CA MET A 89 -13.62 5.76 17.51
C MET A 89 -12.94 5.70 16.14
N VAL A 90 -13.56 4.98 15.20
CA VAL A 90 -13.16 4.86 13.80
C VAL A 90 -14.31 5.38 12.93
N LYS A 91 -14.00 6.07 11.83
CA LYS A 91 -15.03 6.66 10.96
C LYS A 91 -15.09 6.08 9.57
N THR A 92 -14.03 5.42 9.14
CA THR A 92 -13.90 4.81 7.81
C THR A 92 -13.09 3.53 7.90
N GLY A 93 -13.20 2.64 6.92
CA GLY A 93 -12.43 1.41 6.89
C GLY A 93 -12.33 0.82 5.49
N SER A 94 -11.56 -0.25 5.33
CA SER A 94 -11.35 -0.92 4.05
C SER A 94 -11.56 -2.44 4.16
N VAL A 95 -12.23 -2.99 3.17
CA VAL A 95 -12.69 -4.39 3.16
C VAL A 95 -11.83 -5.23 2.22
N MET A 96 -11.36 -6.39 2.70
CA MET A 96 -10.61 -7.36 1.91
C MET A 96 -11.57 -8.34 1.21
N VAL A 97 -11.77 -8.14 -0.08
CA VAL A 97 -12.74 -8.91 -0.89
C VAL A 97 -12.44 -10.42 -0.97
N PRO A 98 -11.16 -10.86 -1.12
CA PRO A 98 -10.87 -12.30 -1.21
C PRO A 98 -11.03 -13.05 0.12
N CYS A 99 -11.20 -12.33 1.25
CA CYS A 99 -11.11 -12.93 2.57
C CYS A 99 -12.42 -13.64 3.03
N PRO A 100 -12.31 -14.60 3.97
CA PRO A 100 -13.42 -15.50 4.33
C PRO A 100 -14.72 -14.84 4.80
N ASP A 101 -14.63 -13.67 5.45
CA ASP A 101 -15.79 -13.01 6.06
C ASP A 101 -16.37 -11.88 5.19
N PHE A 102 -15.83 -11.67 3.97
CA PHE A 102 -16.28 -10.61 3.05
C PHE A 102 -17.80 -10.61 2.81
N ASN A 103 -18.41 -11.79 2.57
CA ASN A 103 -19.84 -11.88 2.30
C ASN A 103 -20.69 -11.35 3.46
N ARG A 104 -20.24 -11.54 4.71
CA ARG A 104 -20.93 -11.00 5.89
C ARG A 104 -20.78 -9.49 5.96
N VAL A 105 -19.58 -8.98 5.69
CA VAL A 105 -19.33 -7.53 5.59
C VAL A 105 -20.22 -6.88 4.54
N ALA A 106 -20.34 -7.48 3.36
CA ALA A 106 -21.19 -6.98 2.28
C ALA A 106 -22.68 -6.92 2.67
N MET A 107 -23.18 -7.93 3.41
CA MET A 107 -24.54 -7.91 3.96
C MET A 107 -24.72 -6.79 5.00
N ILE A 108 -23.78 -6.65 5.94
CA ILE A 108 -23.82 -5.58 6.95
C ILE A 108 -23.82 -4.20 6.29
N TRP A 109 -22.98 -3.99 5.29
CA TRP A 109 -22.90 -2.73 4.55
C TRP A 109 -24.20 -2.42 3.81
N LYS A 110 -24.80 -3.42 3.14
CA LYS A 110 -26.09 -3.27 2.44
C LYS A 110 -27.21 -2.80 3.38
N ASP A 111 -27.21 -3.26 4.63
CA ASP A 111 -28.20 -2.87 5.64
C ASP A 111 -27.87 -1.54 6.34
N ASN A 112 -26.66 -0.99 6.13
CA ASN A 112 -26.15 0.22 6.79
C ASN A 112 -25.43 1.14 5.79
N ALA A 113 -26.18 1.77 4.90
CA ALA A 113 -25.63 2.60 3.81
C ALA A 113 -24.79 3.82 4.25
N ASN A 114 -24.77 4.16 5.56
CA ASN A 114 -23.93 5.23 6.11
C ASN A 114 -22.52 4.77 6.50
N LEU A 115 -22.22 3.47 6.42
CA LEU A 115 -20.87 2.96 6.66
C LEU A 115 -19.95 3.39 5.52
N ASP A 116 -18.90 4.15 5.87
CA ASP A 116 -17.84 4.55 4.94
C ASP A 116 -16.81 3.42 4.85
N LEU A 117 -16.96 2.57 3.83
CA LEU A 117 -16.09 1.42 3.56
C LEU A 117 -15.52 1.52 2.15
N GLY A 118 -14.19 1.47 2.05
CA GLY A 118 -13.45 1.27 0.81
C GLY A 118 -13.05 -0.19 0.58
N ILE A 119 -12.30 -0.42 -0.49
CA ILE A 119 -11.71 -1.73 -0.81
C ILE A 119 -10.24 -1.76 -0.39
N HIS A 120 -9.85 -2.79 0.37
CA HIS A 120 -8.46 -3.07 0.73
C HIS A 120 -7.90 -4.06 -0.30
N LEU A 121 -7.28 -3.53 -1.36
CA LEU A 121 -6.72 -4.35 -2.44
C LEU A 121 -5.71 -5.37 -1.89
N THR A 122 -5.96 -6.65 -2.15
CA THR A 122 -5.29 -7.78 -1.48
C THR A 122 -4.66 -8.72 -2.50
N LEU A 123 -3.33 -8.92 -2.46
CA LEU A 123 -2.61 -9.87 -3.34
C LEU A 123 -1.78 -10.91 -2.58
N ASN A 124 -1.83 -10.90 -1.24
CA ASN A 124 -1.09 -11.84 -0.38
C ASN A 124 -2.01 -12.49 0.65
N SER A 125 -1.56 -13.62 1.22
CA SER A 125 -2.28 -14.37 2.25
C SER A 125 -1.33 -14.93 3.32
N ASP A 126 -1.12 -14.13 4.36
CA ASP A 126 0.01 -14.31 5.29
C ASP A 126 -0.25 -15.33 6.41
N TRP A 127 -1.48 -15.81 6.56
CA TRP A 127 -1.87 -16.78 7.60
C TRP A 127 -1.73 -18.25 7.19
N GLY A 128 -1.15 -18.49 6.00
CA GLY A 128 -0.77 -19.82 5.52
C GLY A 128 -1.96 -20.76 5.27
N LYS A 129 -1.72 -22.08 5.27
CA LYS A 129 -2.72 -23.07 4.82
C LYS A 129 -4.01 -23.12 5.66
N LYS A 130 -3.94 -22.83 6.97
CA LYS A 130 -5.09 -23.01 7.87
C LYS A 130 -6.10 -21.87 7.79
N TYR A 131 -5.66 -20.68 7.38
CA TYR A 131 -6.48 -19.48 7.38
C TYR A 131 -6.17 -18.57 6.17
N GLY A 132 -5.70 -19.18 5.09
CA GLY A 132 -5.37 -18.48 3.87
C GLY A 132 -6.57 -18.33 2.94
N TRP A 133 -6.42 -17.44 1.98
CA TRP A 133 -7.43 -17.13 0.97
C TRP A 133 -6.80 -17.16 -0.42
N GLY A 134 -7.63 -17.45 -1.43
CA GLY A 134 -7.28 -17.33 -2.84
C GLY A 134 -7.51 -15.90 -3.36
N ALA A 135 -7.36 -15.74 -4.67
CA ALA A 135 -7.80 -14.54 -5.38
C ALA A 135 -9.33 -14.58 -5.61
N VAL A 136 -9.94 -13.46 -5.99
CA VAL A 136 -11.33 -13.43 -6.50
C VAL A 136 -11.40 -14.16 -7.83
N LEU A 137 -10.43 -13.92 -8.71
CA LEU A 137 -10.34 -14.62 -10.00
C LEU A 137 -9.86 -16.07 -9.82
N PRO A 138 -10.40 -17.01 -10.62
CA PRO A 138 -9.97 -18.40 -10.54
C PRO A 138 -8.53 -18.58 -11.02
N LYS A 139 -7.84 -19.59 -10.47
CA LYS A 139 -6.41 -19.89 -10.77
C LYS A 139 -6.08 -20.06 -12.25
N ASN A 140 -7.03 -20.43 -13.10
CA ASN A 140 -6.79 -20.54 -14.55
C ASN A 140 -6.73 -19.18 -15.27
N GLN A 141 -7.22 -18.09 -14.66
CA GLN A 141 -7.13 -16.73 -15.19
C GLN A 141 -5.93 -15.96 -14.64
N VAL A 142 -5.58 -16.20 -13.37
CA VAL A 142 -4.45 -15.53 -12.69
C VAL A 142 -3.49 -16.54 -12.03
N PRO A 143 -2.91 -17.49 -12.79
CA PRO A 143 -2.09 -18.57 -12.23
C PRO A 143 -0.86 -18.10 -11.45
N SER A 144 -0.29 -16.94 -11.79
CA SER A 144 0.89 -16.38 -11.13
C SER A 144 0.62 -15.92 -9.69
N LEU A 145 -0.64 -15.62 -9.35
CA LEU A 145 -1.03 -15.14 -8.02
C LEU A 145 -1.17 -16.27 -7.00
N TYR A 146 -1.29 -17.51 -7.45
CA TYR A 146 -1.52 -18.67 -6.60
C TYR A 146 -0.22 -19.42 -6.29
N ASN A 147 -0.01 -19.69 -5.01
CA ASN A 147 1.03 -20.62 -4.56
C ASN A 147 0.67 -22.10 -4.86
N ALA A 148 1.57 -23.00 -4.45
CA ALA A 148 1.41 -24.44 -4.66
C ALA A 148 0.21 -25.02 -3.90
N GLU A 149 -0.18 -24.39 -2.78
CA GLU A 149 -1.29 -24.79 -1.93
C GLU A 149 -2.66 -24.28 -2.42
N GLY A 150 -2.69 -23.39 -3.41
CA GLY A 150 -3.92 -22.82 -3.95
C GLY A 150 -4.41 -21.57 -3.22
N ASN A 151 -3.57 -20.92 -2.41
CA ASN A 151 -3.83 -19.61 -1.82
C ASN A 151 -2.99 -18.54 -2.53
N LEU A 152 -3.26 -17.27 -2.25
CA LEU A 152 -2.31 -16.19 -2.58
C LEU A 152 -0.96 -16.41 -1.88
N TRP A 153 0.09 -15.81 -2.43
CA TRP A 153 1.43 -15.87 -1.83
C TRP A 153 1.46 -15.29 -0.42
N GLY A 154 2.10 -15.97 0.52
CA GLY A 154 2.05 -15.60 1.94
C GLY A 154 3.08 -14.58 2.39
N THR A 155 3.95 -14.10 1.49
CA THR A 155 4.87 -13.01 1.78
C THR A 155 4.98 -12.05 0.59
N PRO A 156 5.26 -10.76 0.81
CA PRO A 156 5.51 -9.81 -0.28
C PRO A 156 6.68 -10.21 -1.19
N ASN A 157 7.67 -10.91 -0.64
CA ASN A 157 8.83 -11.37 -1.41
C ASN A 157 8.45 -12.50 -2.36
N ASP A 158 7.67 -13.47 -1.88
CA ASP A 158 7.20 -14.57 -2.72
C ASP A 158 6.23 -14.07 -3.78
N LEU A 159 5.30 -13.19 -3.40
CA LEU A 159 4.41 -12.54 -4.37
C LEU A 159 5.22 -11.85 -5.47
N ARG A 160 6.18 -11.00 -5.10
CA ARG A 160 7.02 -10.28 -6.08
C ARG A 160 7.83 -11.21 -6.99
N ALA A 161 8.26 -12.37 -6.48
CA ALA A 161 9.06 -13.31 -7.26
C ALA A 161 8.26 -14.05 -8.34
N HIS A 162 6.93 -14.15 -8.19
CA HIS A 162 6.08 -14.97 -9.04
C HIS A 162 5.02 -14.18 -9.82
N MET A 163 4.53 -13.07 -9.26
CA MET A 163 3.41 -12.30 -9.78
C MET A 163 3.66 -11.76 -11.19
N ASP A 164 2.72 -12.02 -12.08
CA ASP A 164 2.53 -11.29 -13.32
C ASP A 164 1.72 -10.01 -13.05
N VAL A 165 2.18 -8.87 -13.56
CA VAL A 165 1.58 -7.56 -13.28
C VAL A 165 0.23 -7.39 -13.96
N ASP A 166 0.03 -7.99 -15.13
CA ASP A 166 -1.24 -7.91 -15.85
C ASP A 166 -2.29 -8.78 -15.13
N GLU A 167 -1.89 -9.94 -14.61
CA GLU A 167 -2.76 -10.76 -13.75
C GLU A 167 -3.14 -10.06 -12.44
N ALA A 168 -2.19 -9.34 -11.81
CA ALA A 168 -2.47 -8.54 -10.62
C ALA A 168 -3.45 -7.40 -10.91
N ALA A 169 -3.32 -6.73 -12.06
CA ALA A 169 -4.27 -5.70 -12.48
C ALA A 169 -5.68 -6.27 -12.72
N LEU A 170 -5.78 -7.45 -13.36
CA LEU A 170 -7.06 -8.14 -13.54
C LEU A 170 -7.71 -8.49 -12.19
N GLU A 171 -6.93 -8.98 -11.24
CA GLU A 171 -7.41 -9.29 -9.89
C GLU A 171 -7.87 -8.03 -9.15
N PHE A 172 -7.15 -6.91 -9.29
CA PHE A 172 -7.58 -5.64 -8.70
C PHE A 172 -8.89 -5.10 -9.28
N GLU A 173 -9.16 -5.31 -10.57
CA GLU A 173 -10.45 -4.95 -11.18
C GLU A 173 -11.58 -5.91 -10.77
N ALA A 174 -11.24 -7.13 -10.35
CA ALA A 174 -12.22 -8.11 -9.90
C ALA A 174 -12.62 -7.92 -8.42
N GLN A 175 -11.75 -7.31 -7.61
CA GLN A 175 -12.02 -6.92 -6.22
C GLN A 175 -12.87 -5.65 -6.15
#